data_AF-A0A7L2MJT4-F1
#
_entry.id   AF-A0A7L2MJT4-F1
#
_cell.length_a   1.000
_cell.length_b   1.000
_cell.length_c   1.000
_cell.angle_alpha   90.00
_cell.angle_beta   90.00
_cell.angle_gamma   90.00
#
_symmetry.space_group_name_H-M   'P 1'
#
loop_
_entity.id
_entity.type
_entity.pdbx_description
1 polymer ?
#
loop_
_entity_poly.entity_id
_entity_poly.type
_entity_poly.pdbx_seq_one_letter_code
_entity_poly.pdbx_strand_id
1 'polypeptide(L)'
;QRILRLAELCRRLETEEEKVLPFYASSLAEWEQENARKALEMMPREPLAQVLQDYVGLERFWQRFNKAKLEEKALEQARAALAKRNQSLRGLLQEYLEGAAIIQKVP
;
A
#
# COMPACT_ATOMS: atom_id res chain seq x y z
N GLN A 1 20.76 -5.32 19.40
CA GLN A 1 21.18 -5.87 18.08
C GLN A 1 20.03 -6.43 17.23
N ARG A 2 19.02 -7.12 17.79
CA ARG A 2 17.92 -7.74 17.02
C ARG A 2 17.13 -6.77 16.12
N ILE A 3 16.80 -5.58 16.62
CA ILE A 3 16.05 -4.56 15.87
C ILE A 3 16.81 -4.11 14.62
N LEU A 4 18.12 -3.87 14.73
CA LEU A 4 18.95 -3.44 13.61
C LEU A 4 19.04 -4.52 12.51
N ARG A 5 19.14 -5.80 12.90
CA ARG A 5 19.14 -6.91 11.94
C ARG A 5 17.80 -7.02 11.21
N LEU A 6 16.69 -6.85 11.92
CA LEU A 6 15.36 -6.81 11.30
C LEU A 6 15.22 -5.62 10.34
N ALA A 7 15.68 -4.44 10.74
CA ALA A 7 15.67 -3.26 9.89
C ALA A 7 16.49 -3.48 8.61
N GLU A 8 17.66 -4.12 8.71
CA GLU A 8 18.49 -4.45 7.55
C GLU A 8 17.80 -5.45 6.59
N LEU A 9 17.15 -6.48 7.14
CA LEU A 9 16.38 -7.44 6.34
C LEU A 9 15.19 -6.77 5.64
N CYS A 10 14.43 -5.94 6.35
CA CYS A 10 13.31 -5.20 5.77
C CYS A 10 13.78 -4.23 4.68
N ARG A 11 14.92 -3.57 4.86
CA ARG A 11 15.50 -2.63 3.88
C ARG A 11 15.78 -3.28 2.53
N ARG A 12 15.99 -4.60 2.47
CA ARG A 12 16.17 -5.33 1.20
C ARG A 12 14.89 -5.44 0.38
N LEU A 13 13.73 -5.31 1.02
CA LEU A 13 12.41 -5.37 0.40
C LEU A 13 11.86 -3.99 0.03
N GLU A 14 12.51 -2.91 0.48
CA GLU A 14 12.16 -1.54 0.14
C GLU A 14 12.56 -1.21 -1.30
N THR A 15 11.75 -0.37 -1.95
CA THR A 15 12.07 0.18 -3.28
C THR A 15 13.25 1.15 -3.20
N GLU A 16 13.92 1.41 -4.34
CA GLU A 16 15.01 2.40 -4.38
C GLU A 16 14.52 3.81 -4.01
N GLU A 17 13.29 4.16 -4.40
CA GLU A 17 12.67 5.42 -4.01
C GLU A 17 12.55 5.53 -2.49
N GLU A 18 12.04 4.50 -1.80
CA GLU A 18 11.92 4.53 -0.33
C GLU A 18 13.27 4.54 0.39
N LYS A 19 14.32 4.00 -0.23
CA LYS A 19 15.67 4.04 0.33
C LYS A 19 16.30 5.42 0.24
N VAL A 20 15.96 6.20 -0.79
CA VAL A 20 16.49 7.55 -1.07
C VAL A 20 15.61 8.65 -0.47
N LEU A 21 14.29 8.48 -0.53
CA LEU A 21 13.26 9.38 -0.01
C LEU A 21 12.32 8.62 0.94
N PRO A 22 12.77 8.30 2.18
CA PRO A 22 11.99 7.50 3.11
C PRO A 22 10.79 8.24 3.70
N PHE A 23 10.73 9.57 3.54
CA PHE A 23 9.71 10.43 4.12
C PHE A 23 9.10 11.29 3.03
N TYR A 24 7.80 11.12 2.82
CA TYR A 24 7.04 11.85 1.83
C TYR A 24 6.65 13.23 2.35
N ALA A 25 6.43 14.17 1.43
CA ALA A 25 5.77 15.41 1.78
C ALA A 25 4.36 15.07 2.32
N SER A 26 3.96 15.76 3.39
CA SER A 26 2.62 15.62 3.92
C SER A 26 1.62 16.01 2.85
N SER A 27 0.59 15.17 2.64
CA SER A 27 -0.53 15.48 1.78
C SER A 27 -1.53 16.45 2.43
N LEU A 28 -1.32 16.76 3.72
CA LEU A 28 -2.16 17.68 4.48
C LEU A 28 -1.85 19.13 4.11
N ALA A 29 -2.89 19.95 4.03
CA ALA A 29 -2.74 21.40 3.90
C ALA A 29 -2.05 21.99 5.13
N GLU A 30 -1.44 23.17 4.99
CA GLU A 30 -0.67 23.82 6.07
C GLU A 30 -1.49 23.99 7.36
N TRP A 31 -2.78 24.35 7.23
CA TRP A 31 -3.68 24.52 8.37
C TRP A 31 -4.00 23.19 9.07
N GLU A 32 -4.06 22.08 8.34
CA GLU A 32 -4.27 20.74 8.91
C GLU A 32 -3.03 20.28 9.68
N GLN A 33 -1.84 20.56 9.14
CA GLN A 33 -0.59 20.27 9.82
C GLN A 33 -0.46 21.08 11.11
N GLU A 34 -0.83 22.36 11.07
CA GLU A 34 -0.83 23.23 12.25
C GLU A 34 -1.82 22.74 13.32
N ASN A 35 -3.01 22.30 12.90
CA ASN A 35 -3.99 21.70 13.82
C ASN A 35 -3.47 20.40 14.44
N ALA A 36 -2.81 19.53 13.66
CA ALA A 36 -2.21 18.30 14.16
C ALA A 36 -1.10 18.58 15.18
N ARG A 37 -0.26 19.59 14.93
CA ARG A 37 0.77 20.04 15.89
C ARG A 37 0.16 20.51 17.21
N LYS A 38 -0.85 21.37 17.15
CA LYS A 38 -1.57 21.83 18.35
C LYS A 38 -2.19 20.66 19.12
N ALA A 39 -2.78 19.69 18.42
CA ALA A 39 -3.36 18.51 19.05
C ALA A 39 -2.31 17.66 19.79
N LEU A 40 -1.08 17.55 19.27
CA LEU A 40 0.02 16.85 19.93
C LEU A 40 0.53 17.57 21.19
N GLU A 41 0.48 18.90 21.21
CA GLU A 41 0.85 19.71 22.38
C GLU A 41 -0.21 19.67 23.50
N MET A 42 -1.45 19.33 23.17
CA MET A 42 -2.52 19.21 24.13
C MET A 42 -2.38 17.94 24.98
N MET A 43 -2.70 18.04 26.27
CA MET A 43 -2.69 16.88 27.17
C MET A 43 -3.80 15.89 26.76
N PRO A 44 -3.45 14.61 26.48
CA PRO A 44 -4.41 13.60 26.06
C PRO A 44 -5.33 13.20 27.21
N ARG A 45 -6.64 13.29 26.97
CA ARG A 45 -7.67 12.88 27.94
C ARG A 45 -8.07 11.42 27.78
N GLU A 46 -7.97 10.89 26.57
CA GLU A 46 -8.35 9.53 26.26
C GLU A 46 -7.23 8.54 26.64
N PRO A 47 -7.55 7.37 27.21
CA PRO A 47 -6.55 6.37 27.59
C PRO A 47 -5.65 5.92 26.42
N LEU A 48 -6.23 5.77 25.23
CA LEU A 48 -5.46 5.42 24.03
C LEU A 48 -4.48 6.53 23.65
N ALA A 49 -4.92 7.79 23.69
CA ALA A 49 -4.08 8.93 23.36
C ALA A 49 -2.91 9.11 24.35
N GLN A 50 -3.12 8.77 25.64
CA GLN A 50 -2.04 8.75 26.64
C GLN A 50 -0.98 7.71 26.30
N VAL A 51 -1.39 6.49 25.95
CA VAL A 51 -0.44 5.43 25.53
C VAL A 51 0.30 5.83 24.26
N LEU A 52 -0.38 6.48 23.30
CA LEU A 52 0.23 6.91 22.05
C LEU A 52 1.32 7.99 22.24
N GLN A 53 1.34 8.72 23.37
CA GLN A 53 2.42 9.67 23.64
C GLN A 53 3.80 9.00 23.69
N ASP A 54 3.87 7.78 24.22
CA ASP A 54 5.12 6.99 24.28
C ASP A 54 5.67 6.64 22.89
N TYR A 55 4.83 6.72 21.85
CA TYR A 55 5.14 6.34 20.47
C TYR A 55 5.26 7.53 19.52
N VAL A 56 5.20 8.78 20.01
CA VAL A 56 5.32 9.98 19.16
C VAL A 56 6.64 9.98 18.38
N GLY A 57 7.73 9.49 18.97
CA GLY A 57 9.03 9.34 18.29
C GLY A 57 9.03 8.34 17.12
N LEU A 58 7.98 7.52 16.97
CA LEU A 58 7.82 6.54 15.90
C LEU A 58 6.91 7.02 14.77
N GLU A 59 6.54 8.30 14.74
CA GLU A 59 5.69 8.87 13.67
C GLU A 59 6.19 8.49 12.26
N ARG A 60 7.49 8.67 12.02
CA ARG A 60 8.14 8.32 10.73
C ARG A 60 8.09 6.83 10.42
N PHE A 61 8.17 5.98 11.44
CA PHE A 61 8.01 4.54 11.27
C PHE A 61 6.57 4.22 10.84
N TRP A 62 5.58 4.80 11.51
CA TRP A 62 4.17 4.59 11.19
C TRP A 62 3.78 5.13 9.82
N GLN A 63 4.33 6.27 9.41
CA GLN A 63 4.15 6.79 8.04
C GLN A 63 4.62 5.77 6.99
N ARG A 64 5.84 5.24 7.14
CA ARG A 64 6.40 4.23 6.21
C ARG A 64 5.65 2.91 6.25
N PHE A 65 5.28 2.44 7.45
CA PHE A 65 4.52 1.21 7.63
C PHE A 65 3.13 1.31 6.99
N ASN A 66 2.42 2.40 7.24
CA ASN A 66 1.08 2.63 6.69
C ASN A 66 1.13 2.75 5.18
N LYS A 67 2.14 3.42 4.62
CA LYS A 67 2.36 3.45 3.16
C LYS A 67 2.49 2.05 2.59
N ALA A 68 3.42 1.25 3.11
CA ALA A 68 3.65 -0.12 2.60
C ALA A 68 2.37 -0.97 2.69
N LYS A 69 1.56 -0.79 3.74
CA LYS A 69 0.25 -1.46 3.88
C LYS A 69 -0.79 -0.99 2.88
N LEU A 70 -0.84 0.30 2.56
CA LEU A 70 -1.72 0.81 1.52
C LEU A 70 -1.30 0.29 0.13
N GLU A 71 0.01 0.25 -0.14
CA GLU A 71 0.56 -0.28 -1.39
C GLU A 71 0.30 -1.78 -1.54
N GLU A 72 0.46 -2.56 -0.48
CA GLU A 72 0.08 -3.99 -0.43
C GLU A 72 -1.38 -4.18 -0.85
N LYS A 73 -2.30 -3.39 -0.28
CA LYS A 73 -3.73 -3.44 -0.62
C LYS A 73 -4.03 -2.98 -2.04
N ALA A 74 -3.39 -1.93 -2.52
CA ALA A 74 -3.53 -1.49 -3.91
C ALA A 74 -3.06 -2.59 -4.89
N LEU A 75 -1.94 -3.25 -4.58
CA LEU A 75 -1.40 -4.33 -5.40
C LEU A 75 -2.30 -5.58 -5.41
N GLU A 76 -2.85 -5.96 -4.25
CA GLU A 76 -3.85 -7.04 -4.16
C GLU A 76 -5.04 -6.78 -5.08
N GLN A 77 -5.59 -5.57 -5.05
CA GLN A 77 -6.72 -5.17 -5.89
C GLN A 77 -6.36 -5.19 -7.38
N ALA A 78 -5.21 -4.62 -7.74
CA ALA A 78 -4.73 -4.60 -9.13
C ALA A 78 -4.54 -6.02 -9.67
N ARG A 79 -3.94 -6.92 -8.87
CA ARG A 79 -3.76 -8.32 -9.23
C ARG A 79 -5.10 -9.03 -9.45
N ALA A 80 -6.08 -8.82 -8.56
CA ALA A 80 -7.41 -9.40 -8.71
C ALA A 80 -8.10 -8.90 -9.99
N ALA A 81 -8.01 -7.60 -10.30
CA ALA A 81 -8.56 -7.02 -11.52
C ALA A 81 -7.90 -7.60 -12.79
N LEU A 82 -6.56 -7.72 -12.79
CA LEU A 82 -5.82 -8.32 -13.89
C LEU A 82 -6.16 -9.80 -14.09
N ALA A 83 -6.29 -10.57 -13.01
CA ALA A 83 -6.68 -11.98 -13.07
C ALA A 83 -8.07 -12.16 -13.69
N LYS A 84 -9.05 -11.35 -13.26
CA LYS A 84 -10.40 -11.35 -13.83
C LYS A 84 -10.37 -11.01 -15.32
N ARG A 85 -9.62 -9.96 -15.72
CA ARG A 85 -9.49 -9.57 -17.12
C ARG A 85 -8.83 -10.66 -17.96
N ASN A 86 -7.78 -11.31 -17.45
CA ASN A 86 -7.12 -12.42 -18.14
C ASN A 86 -8.07 -13.61 -18.34
N GLN A 87 -8.87 -13.95 -17.32
CA GLN A 87 -9.88 -15.00 -17.43
C GLN A 87 -10.92 -14.68 -18.50
N SER A 88 -11.45 -13.45 -18.52
CA SER A 88 -12.40 -13.02 -19.56
C SER A 88 -11.79 -13.09 -20.96
N LEU A 89 -10.54 -12.65 -21.14
CA LEU A 89 -9.85 -12.72 -22.43
C LEU A 89 -9.64 -14.16 -22.90
N ARG A 90 -9.30 -15.07 -21.98
CA ARG A 90 -9.18 -16.51 -22.30
C ARG A 90 -10.52 -17.11 -22.71
N GLY A 91 -11.61 -16.73 -22.05
CA GLY A 91 -12.96 -17.13 -22.43
C GLY A 91 -13.33 -16.67 -23.85
N LEU A 92 -13.11 -15.39 -24.16
CA LEU A 92 -13.35 -14.84 -25.50
C LEU A 92 -12.50 -15.52 -26.58
N LEU A 93 -11.23 -15.84 -26.29
CA LEU A 93 -10.37 -16.58 -27.20
C LEU A 93 -10.89 -18.00 -27.43
N GLN A 94 -11.38 -18.68 -26.39
CA GLN A 94 -11.96 -20.01 -26.52
C GLN A 94 -13.22 -19.98 -27.39
N GLU A 95 -14.15 -19.07 -27.13
CA GLU A 95 -15.37 -18.89 -27.94
C GLU A 95 -15.02 -18.58 -29.41
N TYR A 96 -14.02 -17.74 -29.66
CA TYR A 96 -13.54 -17.43 -31.01
C TYR A 96 -12.99 -18.68 -31.73
N LEU A 97 -12.18 -19.48 -31.04
CA LEU A 97 -11.61 -20.70 -31.60
C LEU A 97 -12.68 -21.76 -31.88
N GLU A 98 -13.66 -21.91 -30.98
CA GLU A 98 -14.82 -22.79 -31.19
C GLU A 98 -15.64 -22.33 -32.39
N GLY A 99 -15.94 -21.03 -32.50
CA GLY A 99 -16.62 -20.44 -33.65
C GLY A 99 -15.88 -20.64 -34.97
N ALA A 100 -14.56 -20.43 -35.00
CA ALA A 100 -13.73 -20.68 -36.18
C ALA A 100 -13.66 -22.17 -36.57
N ALA A 101 -13.61 -23.06 -35.58
CA ALA A 101 -13.64 -24.50 -35.79
C ALA A 101 -15.00 -24.99 -36.34
N ILE A 102 -16.10 -24.34 -35.96
CA ILE A 102 -17.43 -24.61 -36.51
C ILE A 102 -17.49 -24.14 -37.97
N ILE A 103 -16.96 -22.95 -38.31
CA ILE A 103 -16.92 -22.45 -39.69
C ILE A 103 -16.11 -23.38 -40.61
N GLN A 104 -15.02 -23.98 -40.13
CA GLN A 104 -14.24 -24.96 -40.90
C GLN A 104 -14.93 -26.33 -41.06
N LYS A 105 -15.94 -26.65 -40.24
CA LYS A 105 -16.72 -27.89 -40.32
C LYS A 105 -17.99 -27.78 -41.16
N VAL A 106 -18.34 -26.59 -41.64
CA VAL A 106 -19.42 -26.43 -42.62
C VAL A 106 -18.85 -26.77 -44.00
N PRO A 107 -19.41 -27.77 -44.71
CA PRO A 107 -18.93 -28.20 -46.03
C PRO A 107 -19.20 -27.18 -47.14
#